data_AF-A0A351ANR3-F1
#
_entry.id   AF-A0A351ANR3-F1
#
_cell.length_a   1.000
_cell.length_b   1.000
_cell.length_c   1.000
_cell.angle_alpha   90.00
_cell.angle_beta   90.00
_cell.angle_gamma   90.00
#
_symmetry.space_group_name_H-M   'P 1'
#
loop_
_entity.id
_entity.type
_entity.pdbx_description
1 polymer ?
#
loop_
_entity_poly.entity_id
_entity_poly.type
_entity_poly.pdbx_seq_one_letter_code
_entity_poly.pdbx_strand_id
1 'polypeptide(L)' 'MEENHISKPERLVKLVQALAFQIGSTVSANELSGLVGIDEKTVERYIEILEKSFIIYTLPSYAKNQRNELKFS' A
#
# COMPACT_ATOMS: atom_id res chain seq x y z
N MET A 1 -19.72 -9.44 4.66
CA MET A 1 -18.47 -9.27 5.41
C MET A 1 -17.40 -9.88 4.53
N GLU A 2 -16.61 -9.07 3.82
CA GLU A 2 -15.58 -9.62 2.93
C GLU A 2 -14.52 -10.33 3.77
N GLU A 3 -14.38 -11.64 3.58
CA GLU A 3 -13.29 -12.41 4.16
C GLU A 3 -11.98 -12.00 3.46
N ASN A 4 -11.13 -11.26 4.18
CA ASN A 4 -9.81 -10.89 3.72
C ASN A 4 -8.86 -12.10 3.78
N HIS A 5 -8.98 -13.00 2.81
CA HIS A 5 -8.06 -14.13 2.67
C HIS A 5 -6.64 -13.62 2.35
N ILE A 6 -5.73 -13.77 3.32
CA ILE A 6 -4.30 -13.50 3.14
C ILE A 6 -3.69 -14.76 2.52
N SER A 7 -3.59 -14.80 1.20
CA SER A 7 -3.11 -16.01 0.50
C SER A 7 -1.63 -16.30 0.73
N LYS A 8 -0.82 -15.30 1.11
CA LYS A 8 0.64 -15.43 1.31
C LYS A 8 1.13 -14.51 2.44
N PRO A 9 1.12 -14.96 3.71
CA PRO A 9 1.52 -14.12 4.84
C PRO A 9 2.98 -13.64 4.77
N GLU A 10 3.88 -14.44 4.20
CA GLU A 10 5.29 -14.03 4.00
C GLU A 10 5.45 -12.80 3.11
N ARG A 11 4.59 -12.66 2.09
CA ARG A 11 4.61 -11.50 1.18
C ARG A 11 4.08 -10.26 1.87
N LEU A 12 3.10 -10.42 2.78
CA LEU A 12 2.60 -9.32 3.60
C LEU A 12 3.70 -8.79 4.53
N VAL A 13 4.45 -9.68 5.19
CA VAL A 13 5.60 -9.28 6.03
C VAL A 13 6.65 -8.53 5.23
N LYS A 14 6.99 -9.03 4.03
CA LYS A 14 7.92 -8.33 3.12
C LYS A 14 7.39 -6.96 2.69
N LEU A 15 6.09 -6.83 2.44
CA LEU A 15 5.46 -5.53 2.11
C LEU A 15 5.59 -4.55 3.28
N VAL A 16 5.31 -4.99 4.51
CA VAL A 16 5.47 -4.14 5.70
C VAL A 16 6.92 -3.72 5.89
N GLN A 17 7.88 -4.64 5.72
CA GLN A 17 9.30 -4.32 5.79
C GLN A 17 9.72 -3.31 4.70
N ALA A 18 9.27 -3.51 3.46
CA ALA A 18 9.53 -2.60 2.36
C ALA A 18 8.99 -1.19 2.64
N LEU A 19 7.77 -1.08 3.17
CA LEU A 19 7.18 0.20 3.57
C LEU A 19 7.94 0.83 4.74
N ALA A 20 8.37 0.04 5.72
CA ALA A 20 9.15 0.52 6.86
C ALA A 20 10.53 1.09 6.44
N PHE A 21 11.17 0.51 5.43
CA PHE A 21 12.43 1.06 4.88
C PHE A 21 12.24 2.34 4.06
N GLN A 22 11.02 2.60 3.58
CA GLN A 22 10.68 3.74 2.72
C GLN A 22 9.87 4.81 3.45
N ILE A 23 9.87 4.81 4.79
CA ILE A 23 9.19 5.84 5.59
C ILE A 23 9.73 7.22 5.21
N GLY A 24 8.81 8.15 4.89
CA GLY A 24 9.13 9.53 4.53
C GLY A 24 9.38 9.75 3.03
N SER A 25 9.33 8.70 2.22
CA SER A 25 9.44 8.77 0.75
C SER A 25 8.10 8.47 0.08
N THR A 26 7.89 9.01 -1.11
CA THR A 26 6.72 8.66 -1.95
C THR A 26 6.92 7.27 -2.53
N VAL A 27 5.94 6.39 -2.35
CA VAL A 27 5.95 5.04 -2.90
C VAL A 27 4.80 4.86 -3.88
N SER A 28 5.00 4.04 -4.91
CA SER A 28 3.94 3.67 -5.85
C SER A 28 3.57 2.19 -5.71
N ALA A 29 2.29 1.85 -5.92
CA ALA A 29 1.83 0.46 -5.85
C ALA A 29 2.55 -0.43 -6.89
N ASN A 30 2.87 0.13 -8.07
CA ASN A 30 3.68 -0.54 -9.10
C ASN A 30 5.12 -0.85 -8.69
N GLU A 31 5.76 0.04 -7.93
CA GLU A 31 7.11 -0.23 -7.41
C GLU A 31 7.08 -1.30 -6.32
N LEU A 32 6.11 -1.21 -5.41
CA LEU A 32 5.90 -2.17 -4.34
C LEU A 32 5.53 -3.56 -4.88
N SER A 33 4.74 -3.62 -5.97
CA SER A 33 4.35 -4.87 -6.64
C SER A 33 5.58 -5.59 -7.21
N GLY A 34 6.48 -4.85 -7.88
CA GLY A 34 7.75 -5.35 -8.39
C GLY A 34 8.72 -5.80 -7.30
N LEU A 35 8.83 -5.02 -6.22
CA LEU A 35 9.74 -5.30 -5.10
C LEU A 35 9.29 -6.54 -4.31
N VAL A 36 8.00 -6.66 -4.02
CA VAL A 36 7.43 -7.74 -3.21
C VAL A 36 7.04 -8.94 -4.05
N GLY A 37 6.93 -8.81 -5.38
CA GLY A 37 6.57 -9.88 -6.31
C GLY A 37 5.12 -10.34 -6.17
N ILE A 38 4.20 -9.40 -5.99
CA ILE A 38 2.75 -9.61 -5.92
C ILE A 38 2.05 -8.63 -6.87
N ASP A 39 0.82 -8.94 -7.28
CA ASP A 39 0.05 -8.07 -8.18
C ASP A 39 -0.29 -6.72 -7.53
N GLU A 40 -0.34 -5.64 -8.31
CA GLU A 40 -0.64 -4.27 -7.84
C GLU A 40 -1.94 -4.22 -7.03
N LYS A 41 -3.00 -4.91 -7.49
CA LYS A 41 -4.29 -4.96 -6.77
C LYS A 41 -4.17 -5.68 -5.42
N THR A 42 -3.25 -6.63 -5.31
CA THR A 42 -3.00 -7.34 -4.05
C THR A 42 -2.21 -6.47 -3.09
N VAL A 43 -1.28 -5.64 -3.59
CA VAL A 43 -0.58 -4.63 -2.79
C VAL A 43 -1.58 -3.66 -2.18
N GLU A 44 -2.47 -3.08 -2.99
CA GLU A 44 -3.50 -2.15 -2.54
C GLU A 44 -4.39 -2.77 -1.46
N ARG A 45 -4.92 -3.99 -1.71
CA ARG A 45 -5.72 -4.72 -0.72
C ARG A 45 -4.96 -4.92 0.59
N TYR A 46 -3.67 -5.28 0.52
CA TYR A 46 -2.86 -5.50 1.71
C TYR A 46 -2.59 -4.20 2.47
N ILE A 47 -2.35 -3.08 1.76
CA ILE A 47 -2.22 -1.75 2.37
C ILE A 47 -3.51 -1.39 3.10
N GLU A 48 -4.68 -1.57 2.47
CA GLU A 48 -5.97 -1.32 3.13
C GLU A 48 -6.17 -2.16 4.39
N ILE A 49 -5.82 -3.44 4.35
CA ILE A 49 -5.92 -4.32 5.53
C ILE A 49 -5.01 -3.82 6.65
N LEU A 50 -3.77 -3.44 6.33
CA LEU A 50 -2.80 -2.93 7.30
C LEU A 50 -3.25 -1.59 7.90
N GLU A 51 -3.89 -0.73 7.10
CA GLU A 51 -4.45 0.54 7.54
C GLU A 51 -5.68 0.36 8.43
N LYS A 52 -6.64 -0.50 8.02
CA LYS A 52 -7.80 -0.89 8.85
C LYS A 52 -7.40 -1.60 10.14
N SER A 53 -6.22 -2.21 10.17
CA SER A 53 -5.63 -2.86 11.36
C SER A 53 -4.77 -1.92 12.21
N PHE A 54 -4.69 -0.63 11.86
CA PHE A 54 -3.88 0.39 12.55
C PHE A 54 -2.38 0.08 12.59
N ILE A 55 -1.87 -0.71 11.65
CA ILE A 55 -0.43 -1.05 11.55
C ILE A 55 0.33 0.04 10.78
N ILE A 56 -0.29 0.59 9.74
CA ILE A 56 0.26 1.70 8.95
C ILE A 56 -0.78 2.81 8.81
N TYR A 57 -0.31 4.01 8.49
CA TYR A 57 -1.15 5.11 8.06
C TYR A 57 -0.58 5.67 6.76
N THR A 58 -1.42 5.82 5.75
CA THR A 58 -0.98 6.37 4.47
C THR A 58 -1.22 7.88 4.42
N LEU A 59 -0.21 8.62 3.96
CA LEU A 59 -0.35 10.04 3.70
C LEU A 59 -0.50 10.23 2.19
N PRO A 60 -1.63 10.77 1.71
CA PRO A 60 -1.79 11.04 0.29
C PRO A 60 -0.74 12.05 -0.17
N SER A 61 -0.24 11.85 -1.39
CA SER A 61 0.73 12.77 -1.98
C SER A 61 0.08 14.14 -2.18
N TYR A 62 0.72 15.19 -1.67
CA TYR A 62 0.23 16.55 -1.86
C TYR A 62 0.36 16.97 -3.34
N ALA A 63 -0.77 17.17 -4.01
CA ALA A 63 -0.82 17.57 -5.41
C ALA A 63 -1.52 18.93 -5.54
N LYS A 64 -0.81 19.99 -5.94
CA LYS A 64 -1.39 21.35 -6.12
C LYS A 64 -2.38 21.50 -7.29
N ASN A 65 -2.54 20.46 -8.11
CA ASN A 65 -3.50 20.45 -9.21
C ASN A 65 -4.80 19.83 -8.72
N GLN A 66 -5.84 20.64 -8.51
CA GLN A 66 -7.19 20.18 -8.12
C GLN A 66 -7.76 19.08 -9.03
N ARG A 67 -7.33 19.04 -10.30
CA ARG A 67 -7.69 17.98 -11.27
C ARG A 67 -7.00 16.64 -11.00
N ASN A 68 -5.85 16.63 -10.33
CA ASN A 68 -5.16 15.44 -9.84
C ASN A 68 -5.54 15.06 -8.41
N GLU A 69 -6.02 16.00 -7.58
CA GLU A 69 -6.48 15.71 -6.21
C GLU A 69 -7.62 14.68 -6.17
N LEU A 70 -8.53 14.69 -7.16
CA LEU A 70 -9.60 13.69 -7.30
C LEU A 70 -9.11 12.27 -7.63
N LYS A 71 -7.84 12.09 -8.01
CA LYS A 71 -7.24 10.77 -8.26
C LYS A 71 -6.60 10.16 -7.02
N PHE A 72 -6.36 10.96 -5.98
CA PHE A 72 -5.67 10.57 -4.75
C PHE A 72 -6.57 10.68 -3.51
N SER A 73 -7.83 11.07 -3.68
CA SER A 73 -8.85 11.18 -2.63
C SER A 73 -9.80 10.00 -2.61
#